data_AF-A0A9E2F169-F1
#
_entry.id   AF-A0A9E2F169-F1
#
_cell.length_a   1.000
_cell.length_b   1.000
_cell.length_c   1.000
_cell.angle_alpha   90.00
_cell.angle_beta   90.00
_cell.angle_gamma   90.00
#
_symmetry.space_group_name_H-M   'P 1'
#
loop_
_entity.id
_entity.type
_entity.pdbx_description
1 polymer ?
#
loop_
_entity_poly.entity_id
_entity_poly.type
_entity_poly.pdbx_seq_one_letter_code
_entity_poly.pdbx_strand_id
1 'polypeptide(L)'
;MDSTFPSIGGSHAGIGGENSFWPSFTDIMMVITLIFLMATSLLVVRNWQLVAELQESIAAEQIASQMIESTSLENATLEERLANAEQSNSILRLRLLRKDEELDLAQTAIREQETRIASMELQNSELKFSLDQTQEQLAGANLEIDSAVTRSEELSRQLAILNQQLAQQQLESEQTKALLDTAREQIEGLSESSKRQQQSISQLTREKALLNQQIESYNQQLLTLKGDYETVKSKYEELIRPARSARGKYIAQVYYVKGESGNVIRYKQPGDRDFSTLSLAEVETRLAQLKREHGKNLYVKIIIPEDSGLTYNEAWEFMRSLLVKYDYYYQE
;
A
#
# COMPACT_ATOMS: atom_id res chain seq x y z
N MET A 1 23.88 66.67 -173.67
CA MET A 1 23.23 67.41 -172.57
C MET A 1 24.34 67.83 -171.60
N ASP A 2 25.30 68.68 -172.00
CA ASP A 2 25.23 70.06 -172.53
C ASP A 2 25.23 71.08 -171.36
N SER A 3 25.98 72.19 -171.33
CA SER A 3 27.10 72.70 -172.17
C SER A 3 27.73 73.97 -171.51
N THR A 4 28.71 74.63 -172.19
CA THR A 4 29.05 76.08 -172.10
C THR A 4 30.33 76.53 -171.30
N PHE A 5 30.95 77.66 -171.72
CA PHE A 5 32.29 78.28 -171.46
C PHE A 5 32.16 79.76 -170.92
N PRO A 6 33.18 80.68 -170.81
CA PRO A 6 34.66 80.68 -170.52
C PRO A 6 35.00 81.64 -169.30
N SER A 7 35.95 82.63 -169.16
CA SER A 7 37.16 83.22 -169.83
C SER A 7 37.93 84.28 -168.95
N ILE A 8 39.29 84.33 -168.98
CA ILE A 8 40.24 85.52 -168.92
C ILE A 8 40.22 86.52 -167.72
N GLY A 9 41.29 87.21 -167.24
CA GLY A 9 42.78 87.10 -167.42
C GLY A 9 43.60 88.43 -167.51
N GLY A 10 44.58 88.70 -166.59
CA GLY A 10 45.67 89.74 -166.69
C GLY A 10 45.75 90.83 -165.57
N SER A 11 46.77 91.70 -165.39
CA SER A 11 48.22 91.69 -165.79
C SER A 11 49.09 92.91 -165.30
N HIS A 12 50.19 92.68 -164.55
CA HIS A 12 51.47 93.47 -164.42
C HIS A 12 51.56 94.91 -163.79
N ALA A 13 52.81 95.44 -163.68
CA ALA A 13 53.26 96.64 -162.93
C ALA A 13 54.35 97.49 -163.68
N GLY A 14 54.84 98.59 -163.09
CA GLY A 14 55.94 99.47 -163.60
C GLY A 14 56.83 100.00 -162.47
N ILE A 15 58.01 100.63 -162.67
CA ILE A 15 58.56 101.48 -163.75
C ILE A 15 60.10 101.22 -163.81
N GLY A 16 60.87 101.43 -164.90
CA GLY A 16 60.57 101.86 -166.27
C GLY A 16 61.54 102.96 -166.81
N GLY A 17 62.36 102.63 -167.83
CA GLY A 17 63.22 103.57 -168.58
C GLY A 17 64.73 103.29 -168.46
N GLU A 18 65.49 102.97 -169.51
CA GLU A 18 65.20 102.80 -170.94
C GLU A 18 66.23 101.85 -171.59
N ASN A 19 66.02 101.18 -172.73
CA ASN A 19 64.81 100.61 -173.37
C ASN A 19 65.30 99.68 -174.51
N SER A 20 65.38 98.37 -174.32
CA SER A 20 64.35 97.41 -174.78
C SER A 20 64.51 96.11 -173.97
N PHE A 21 63.69 95.92 -172.94
CA PHE A 21 64.08 95.21 -171.70
C PHE A 21 63.07 94.12 -171.23
N TRP A 22 63.56 93.20 -170.37
CA TRP A 22 62.87 92.27 -169.44
C TRP A 22 62.80 90.73 -169.80
N PRO A 23 62.64 89.82 -168.79
CA PRO A 23 63.15 88.42 -168.85
C PRO A 23 62.23 87.33 -168.20
N SER A 24 62.83 86.21 -167.75
CA SER A 24 62.38 85.21 -166.73
C SER A 24 61.83 83.83 -167.18
N PHE A 25 62.16 82.78 -166.40
CA PHE A 25 61.32 81.57 -166.21
C PHE A 25 61.77 80.70 -164.99
N THR A 26 63.08 80.58 -164.74
CA THR A 26 63.66 79.60 -163.79
C THR A 26 63.31 79.80 -162.31
N ASP A 27 63.12 81.05 -161.87
CA ASP A 27 63.00 81.39 -160.44
C ASP A 27 61.68 80.90 -159.81
N ILE A 28 60.60 80.88 -160.59
CA ILE A 28 59.26 80.46 -160.14
C ILE A 28 59.25 78.99 -159.71
N MET A 29 60.02 78.12 -160.40
CA MET A 29 60.15 76.71 -160.03
C MET A 29 60.76 76.52 -158.65
N MET A 30 61.76 77.34 -158.28
CA MET A 30 62.40 77.27 -156.95
C MET A 30 61.43 77.66 -155.84
N VAL A 31 60.62 78.71 -156.04
CA VAL A 31 59.63 79.14 -155.03
C VAL A 31 58.57 78.06 -154.81
N ILE A 32 58.09 77.41 -155.89
CA ILE A 32 57.13 76.31 -155.79
C ILE A 32 57.72 75.12 -155.03
N THR A 33 58.97 74.71 -155.32
CA THR A 33 59.61 73.60 -154.58
C THR A 33 59.90 73.94 -153.13
N LEU A 34 60.20 75.21 -152.80
CA LEU A 34 60.47 75.64 -151.42
C LEU A 34 59.18 75.71 -150.57
N ILE A 35 58.06 76.18 -151.15
CA ILE A 35 56.73 76.09 -150.52
C ILE A 35 56.34 74.62 -150.32
N PHE A 36 56.58 73.76 -151.32
CA PHE A 36 56.29 72.33 -151.22
C PHE A 36 57.14 71.65 -150.13
N LEU A 37 58.45 71.93 -150.05
CA LEU A 37 59.32 71.45 -148.98
C LEU A 37 58.85 71.93 -147.60
N MET A 38 58.51 73.21 -147.45
CA MET A 38 58.00 73.75 -146.19
C MET A 38 56.67 73.10 -145.77
N ALA A 39 55.77 72.86 -146.73
CA ALA A 39 54.51 72.16 -146.49
C ALA A 39 54.73 70.68 -146.11
N THR A 40 55.62 69.96 -146.80
CA THR A 40 55.96 68.56 -146.43
C THR A 40 56.65 68.48 -145.06
N SER A 41 57.51 69.44 -144.71
CA SER A 41 58.14 69.52 -143.38
C SER A 41 57.10 69.72 -142.28
N LEU A 42 56.16 70.66 -142.45
CA LEU A 42 55.04 70.86 -141.53
C LEU A 42 54.14 69.61 -141.44
N LEU A 43 53.90 68.91 -142.55
CA LEU A 43 53.16 67.64 -142.55
C LEU A 43 53.91 66.54 -141.77
N VAL A 44 55.23 66.42 -141.94
CA VAL A 44 56.05 65.43 -141.22
C VAL A 44 56.09 65.74 -139.73
N VAL A 45 56.26 67.01 -139.32
CA VAL A 45 56.21 67.41 -137.90
C VAL A 45 54.83 67.13 -137.29
N ARG A 46 53.74 67.49 -137.99
CA ARG A 46 52.38 67.24 -137.51
C ARG A 46 52.03 65.74 -137.48
N ASN A 47 52.57 64.95 -138.40
CA ASN A 47 52.45 63.49 -138.39
C ASN A 47 53.24 62.89 -137.23
N TRP A 48 54.46 63.38 -136.93
CA TRP A 48 55.21 63.02 -135.72
C TRP A 48 54.44 63.35 -134.44
N GLN A 49 53.78 64.51 -134.36
CA GLN A 49 52.92 64.87 -133.23
C GLN A 49 51.71 63.94 -133.11
N LEU A 50 51.00 63.66 -134.21
CA LEU A 50 49.88 62.71 -134.21
C LEU A 50 50.31 61.28 -133.85
N VAL A 51 51.50 60.83 -134.26
CA VAL A 51 52.06 59.53 -133.89
C VAL A 51 52.48 59.51 -132.42
N ALA A 52 53.01 60.62 -131.88
CA ALA A 52 53.33 60.74 -130.45
C ALA A 52 52.04 60.77 -129.59
N GLU A 53 51.03 61.55 -129.97
CA GLU A 53 49.72 61.59 -129.33
C GLU A 53 49.02 60.21 -129.39
N LEU A 54 49.13 59.48 -130.51
CA LEU A 54 48.64 58.10 -130.61
C LEU A 54 49.45 57.13 -129.75
N GLN A 55 50.78 57.26 -129.67
CA GLN A 55 51.59 56.43 -128.78
C GLN A 55 51.30 56.71 -127.29
N GLU A 56 51.08 57.98 -126.91
CA GLU A 56 50.67 58.38 -125.57
C GLU A 56 49.25 57.88 -125.26
N SER A 57 48.32 57.97 -126.21
CA SER A 57 46.97 57.43 -126.07
C SER A 57 46.96 55.90 -125.93
N ILE A 58 47.76 55.19 -126.73
CA ILE A 58 47.87 53.71 -126.66
C ILE A 58 48.59 53.29 -125.38
N ALA A 59 49.60 54.04 -124.92
CA ALA A 59 50.25 53.78 -123.63
C ALA A 59 49.28 54.03 -122.47
N ALA A 60 48.49 55.10 -122.52
CA ALA A 60 47.45 55.39 -121.53
C ALA A 60 46.33 54.33 -121.54
N GLU A 61 45.91 53.84 -122.71
CA GLU A 61 44.96 52.73 -122.85
C GLU A 61 45.52 51.41 -122.30
N GLN A 62 46.80 51.10 -122.57
CA GLN A 62 47.46 49.92 -121.99
C GLN A 62 47.60 50.01 -120.47
N ILE A 63 47.99 51.18 -119.94
CA ILE A 63 48.05 51.42 -118.48
C ILE A 63 46.66 51.33 -117.86
N ALA A 64 45.62 51.90 -118.50
CA ALA A 64 44.24 51.81 -118.05
C ALA A 64 43.72 50.35 -118.10
N SER A 65 44.04 49.59 -119.15
CA SER A 65 43.67 48.17 -119.26
C SER A 65 44.36 47.32 -118.21
N GLN A 66 45.66 47.53 -117.95
CA GLN A 66 46.40 46.84 -116.90
C GLN A 66 45.90 47.23 -115.50
N MET A 67 45.50 48.49 -115.31
CA MET A 67 44.87 48.97 -114.07
C MET A 67 43.49 48.34 -113.88
N ILE A 68 42.67 48.25 -114.92
CA ILE A 68 41.36 47.58 -114.88
C ILE A 68 41.52 46.08 -114.63
N GLU A 69 42.46 45.41 -115.27
CA GLU A 69 42.72 43.97 -115.07
C GLU A 69 43.23 43.68 -113.65
N SER A 70 44.22 44.44 -113.16
CA SER A 70 44.73 44.30 -111.79
C SER A 70 43.67 44.66 -110.74
N THR A 71 42.89 45.72 -110.94
CA THR A 71 41.75 46.08 -110.06
C THR A 71 40.65 45.02 -110.11
N SER A 72 40.39 44.41 -111.27
CA SER A 72 39.41 43.33 -111.41
C SER A 72 39.86 42.04 -110.74
N LEU A 73 41.16 41.72 -110.79
CA LEU A 73 41.76 40.60 -110.06
C LEU A 73 41.76 40.86 -108.55
N GLU A 74 42.12 42.07 -108.12
CA GLU A 74 42.03 42.47 -106.71
C GLU A 74 40.59 42.37 -106.22
N ASN A 75 39.62 42.97 -106.91
CA ASN A 75 38.19 42.87 -106.61
C ASN A 75 37.72 41.41 -106.54
N ALA A 76 38.08 40.56 -107.51
CA ALA A 76 37.72 39.13 -107.47
C ALA A 76 38.28 38.41 -106.24
N THR A 77 39.53 38.68 -105.84
CA THR A 77 40.09 38.12 -104.60
C THR A 77 39.50 38.73 -103.32
N LEU A 78 39.01 39.97 -103.37
CA LEU A 78 38.30 40.61 -102.27
C LEU A 78 36.87 40.05 -102.13
N GLU A 79 36.16 39.81 -103.23
CA GLU A 79 34.86 39.13 -103.27
C GLU A 79 34.98 37.68 -102.78
N GLU A 80 35.99 36.93 -103.22
CA GLU A 80 36.27 35.58 -102.71
C GLU A 80 36.55 35.61 -101.20
N ARG A 81 37.37 36.55 -100.72
CA ARG A 81 37.64 36.72 -99.28
C ARG A 81 36.40 37.13 -98.50
N LEU A 82 35.55 37.99 -99.05
CA LEU A 82 34.30 38.42 -98.44
C LEU A 82 33.32 37.25 -98.34
N ALA A 83 33.10 36.50 -99.42
CA ALA A 83 32.25 35.32 -99.42
C ALA A 83 32.73 34.24 -98.43
N ASN A 84 34.05 33.98 -98.38
CA ASN A 84 34.64 33.08 -97.38
C ASN A 84 34.45 33.61 -95.94
N ALA A 85 34.61 34.91 -95.72
CA ALA A 85 34.40 35.54 -94.42
C ALA A 85 32.92 35.46 -93.98
N GLU A 86 31.97 35.77 -94.87
CA GLU A 86 30.53 35.65 -94.63
C GLU A 86 30.11 34.20 -94.37
N GLN A 87 30.60 33.24 -95.16
CA GLN A 87 30.39 31.82 -94.92
C GLN A 87 30.93 31.41 -93.55
N SER A 88 32.14 31.81 -93.18
CA SER A 88 32.69 31.55 -91.84
C SER A 88 31.83 32.18 -90.72
N ASN A 89 31.32 33.38 -90.94
CA ASN A 89 30.45 34.09 -90.00
C ASN A 89 29.11 33.34 -89.83
N SER A 90 28.54 32.82 -90.91
CA SER A 90 27.30 32.01 -90.87
C SER A 90 27.49 30.70 -90.09
N ILE A 91 28.62 30.02 -90.29
CA ILE A 91 28.97 28.77 -89.57
C ILE A 91 29.19 29.06 -88.08
N LEU A 92 29.84 30.18 -87.75
CA LEU A 92 30.04 30.61 -86.36
C LEU A 92 28.71 30.98 -85.69
N ARG A 93 27.80 31.70 -86.37
CA ARG A 93 26.44 31.96 -85.87
C ARG A 93 25.65 30.68 -85.63
N LEU A 94 25.69 29.73 -86.56
CA LEU A 94 25.03 28.43 -86.39
C LEU A 94 25.60 27.66 -85.19
N ARG A 95 26.92 27.70 -84.99
CA ARG A 95 27.58 27.08 -83.83
C ARG A 95 27.23 27.78 -82.51
N LEU A 96 27.09 29.11 -82.50
CA LEU A 96 26.63 29.87 -81.34
C LEU A 96 25.20 29.50 -80.98
N LEU A 97 24.25 29.59 -81.92
CA LEU A 97 22.85 29.21 -81.71
C LEU A 97 22.71 27.79 -81.14
N ARG A 98 23.50 26.83 -81.64
CA ARG A 98 23.51 25.45 -81.14
C ARG A 98 24.12 25.31 -79.74
N LYS A 99 25.04 26.19 -79.35
CA LYS A 99 25.57 26.27 -77.99
C LYS A 99 24.62 26.99 -77.04
N ASP A 100 23.87 27.98 -77.52
CA ASP A 100 22.80 28.63 -76.75
C ASP A 100 21.65 27.63 -76.47
N GLU A 101 21.30 26.79 -77.47
CA GLU A 101 20.35 25.67 -77.33
C GLU A 101 20.86 24.60 -76.33
N GLU A 102 22.12 24.16 -76.44
CA GLU A 102 22.74 23.27 -75.44
C GLU A 102 22.76 23.89 -74.03
N LEU A 103 22.96 25.21 -73.91
CA LEU A 103 22.99 25.93 -72.63
C LEU A 103 21.60 26.06 -72.00
N ASP A 104 20.53 26.29 -72.78
CA ASP A 104 19.17 26.34 -72.23
C ASP A 104 18.68 24.94 -71.81
N LEU A 105 19.03 23.90 -72.57
CA LEU A 105 18.82 22.51 -72.17
C LEU A 105 19.58 22.16 -70.88
N ALA A 106 20.81 22.66 -70.70
CA ALA A 106 21.55 22.49 -69.45
C ALA A 106 20.92 23.29 -68.28
N GLN A 107 20.49 24.54 -68.50
CA GLN A 107 19.85 25.35 -67.48
C GLN A 107 18.50 24.79 -67.02
N THR A 108 17.69 24.28 -67.95
CA THR A 108 16.41 23.64 -67.62
C THR A 108 16.61 22.35 -66.83
N ALA A 109 17.57 21.51 -67.21
CA ALA A 109 17.95 20.32 -66.44
C ALA A 109 18.49 20.64 -65.04
N ILE A 110 19.29 21.70 -64.89
CA ILE A 110 19.77 22.18 -63.58
C ILE A 110 18.61 22.65 -62.71
N ARG A 111 17.69 23.46 -63.22
CA ARG A 111 16.48 23.91 -62.48
C ARG A 111 15.61 22.72 -62.04
N GLU A 112 15.48 21.69 -62.86
CA GLU A 112 14.76 20.47 -62.47
C GLU A 112 15.49 19.72 -61.35
N GLN A 113 16.82 19.63 -61.39
CA GLN A 113 17.62 19.04 -60.31
C GLN A 113 17.54 19.87 -59.01
N GLU A 114 17.59 21.19 -59.08
CA GLU A 114 17.43 22.09 -57.93
C GLU A 114 16.07 21.90 -57.24
N THR A 115 14.98 21.82 -58.01
CA THR A 115 13.63 21.56 -57.43
C THR A 115 13.50 20.15 -56.84
N ARG A 116 14.13 19.14 -57.46
CA ARG A 116 14.21 17.78 -56.89
C ARG A 116 15.00 17.76 -55.58
N ILE A 117 16.17 18.42 -55.53
CA ILE A 117 17.00 18.54 -54.32
C ILE A 117 16.21 19.23 -53.21
N ALA A 118 15.59 20.39 -53.46
CA ALA A 118 14.78 21.09 -52.48
C ALA A 118 13.61 20.23 -51.93
N SER A 119 12.97 19.42 -52.80
CA SER A 119 11.93 18.48 -52.36
C SER A 119 12.47 17.35 -51.47
N MET A 120 13.68 16.86 -51.74
CA MET A 120 14.36 15.86 -50.91
C MET A 120 14.86 16.46 -49.59
N GLU A 121 15.31 17.71 -49.57
CA GLU A 121 15.70 18.41 -48.33
C GLU A 121 14.48 18.62 -47.41
N LEU A 122 13.34 19.04 -47.98
CA LEU A 122 12.06 19.08 -47.27
C LEU A 122 11.69 17.72 -46.66
N GLN A 123 11.66 16.65 -47.46
CA GLN A 123 11.40 15.29 -46.97
C GLN A 123 12.39 14.84 -45.88
N ASN A 124 13.69 15.14 -46.02
CA ASN A 124 14.68 14.81 -44.99
C ASN A 124 14.48 15.61 -43.69
N SER A 125 13.98 16.85 -43.76
CA SER A 125 13.63 17.63 -42.55
C SER A 125 12.36 17.13 -41.86
N GLU A 126 11.34 16.73 -42.62
CA GLU A 126 10.11 16.13 -42.11
C GLU A 126 10.39 14.75 -41.47
N LEU A 127 11.20 13.92 -42.11
CA LEU A 127 11.64 12.63 -41.58
C LEU A 127 12.47 12.77 -40.30
N LYS A 128 13.33 13.81 -40.20
CA LYS A 128 14.05 14.11 -38.95
C LYS A 128 13.10 14.54 -37.84
N PHE A 129 12.18 15.47 -38.11
CA PHE A 129 11.19 15.90 -37.12
C PHE A 129 10.33 14.73 -36.62
N SER A 130 9.89 13.85 -37.52
CA SER A 130 9.18 12.62 -37.15
C SER A 130 10.05 11.66 -36.33
N LEU A 131 11.33 11.49 -36.67
CA LEU A 131 12.25 10.66 -35.90
C LEU A 131 12.44 11.23 -34.48
N ASP A 132 12.74 12.52 -34.36
CA ASP A 132 12.93 13.20 -33.07
C ASP A 132 11.67 13.09 -32.19
N GLN A 133 10.47 13.28 -32.78
CA GLN A 133 9.18 13.08 -32.10
C GLN A 133 8.98 11.63 -31.63
N THR A 134 9.34 10.63 -32.43
CA THR A 134 9.25 9.22 -32.00
C THR A 134 10.28 8.86 -30.91
N GLN A 135 11.45 9.51 -30.90
CA GLN A 135 12.43 9.35 -29.82
C GLN A 135 11.93 9.96 -28.51
N GLU A 136 11.31 11.14 -28.55
CA GLU A 136 10.67 11.77 -27.37
C GLU A 136 9.53 10.89 -26.82
N GLN A 137 8.66 10.37 -27.69
CA GLN A 137 7.59 9.43 -27.31
C GLN A 137 8.14 8.14 -26.68
N LEU A 138 9.22 7.58 -27.23
CA LEU A 138 9.85 6.36 -26.72
C LEU A 138 10.56 6.61 -25.38
N ALA A 139 11.17 7.79 -25.19
CA ALA A 139 11.72 8.21 -23.91
C ALA A 139 10.62 8.37 -22.84
N GLY A 140 9.48 8.98 -23.19
CA GLY A 140 8.31 9.08 -22.34
C GLY A 140 7.76 7.71 -21.93
N ALA A 141 7.56 6.80 -22.90
CA ALA A 141 7.09 5.45 -22.64
C ALA A 141 8.04 4.64 -21.72
N ASN A 142 9.36 4.80 -21.86
CA ASN A 142 10.33 4.16 -20.97
C ASN A 142 10.21 4.69 -19.53
N LEU A 143 10.04 6.01 -19.34
CA LEU A 143 9.81 6.61 -18.01
C LEU A 143 8.50 6.13 -17.38
N GLU A 144 7.44 5.95 -18.18
CA GLU A 144 6.20 5.34 -17.70
C GLU A 144 6.39 3.88 -17.27
N ILE A 145 7.15 3.09 -18.06
CA ILE A 145 7.51 1.70 -17.73
C ILE A 145 8.30 1.64 -16.41
N ASP A 146 9.32 2.46 -16.21
CA ASP A 146 10.10 2.50 -14.97
C ASP A 146 9.21 2.89 -13.77
N SER A 147 8.26 3.80 -13.95
CA SER A 147 7.26 4.16 -12.93
C SER A 147 6.27 3.04 -12.61
N ALA A 148 5.99 2.16 -13.59
CA ALA A 148 5.12 1.00 -13.42
C ALA A 148 5.85 -0.18 -12.77
N VAL A 149 7.12 -0.42 -13.14
CA VAL A 149 8.00 -1.43 -12.52
C VAL A 149 8.21 -1.11 -11.05
N THR A 150 8.63 0.11 -10.70
CA THR A 150 8.83 0.52 -9.30
C THR A 150 7.54 0.43 -8.47
N ARG A 151 6.38 0.76 -9.04
CA ARG A 151 5.07 0.56 -8.39
C ARG A 151 4.73 -0.93 -8.20
N SER A 152 5.09 -1.79 -9.15
CA SER A 152 4.90 -3.24 -9.06
C SER A 152 5.81 -3.88 -8.01
N GLU A 153 7.06 -3.42 -7.88
CA GLU A 153 7.97 -3.85 -6.82
C GLU A 153 7.45 -3.47 -5.44
N GLU A 154 6.97 -2.23 -5.28
CA GLU A 154 6.42 -1.75 -4.00
C GLU A 154 5.14 -2.51 -3.60
N LEU A 155 4.21 -2.74 -4.54
CA LEU A 155 3.04 -3.61 -4.30
C LEU A 155 3.46 -5.04 -3.93
N SER A 156 4.52 -5.57 -4.54
CA SER A 156 5.05 -6.90 -4.20
C SER A 156 5.64 -6.97 -2.79
N ARG A 157 6.32 -5.89 -2.34
CA ARG A 157 6.80 -5.76 -0.96
C ARG A 157 5.64 -5.67 0.04
N GLN A 158 4.61 -4.87 -0.28
CA GLN A 158 3.42 -4.74 0.57
C GLN A 158 2.68 -6.07 0.71
N LEU A 159 2.52 -6.84 -0.38
CA LEU A 159 1.95 -8.19 -0.34
C LEU A 159 2.80 -9.16 0.49
N ALA A 160 4.13 -9.10 0.42
CA ALA A 160 5.01 -9.93 1.24
C ALA A 160 4.84 -9.63 2.75
N ILE A 161 4.79 -8.34 3.12
CA ILE A 161 4.55 -7.89 4.50
C ILE A 161 3.17 -8.33 4.99
N LEU A 162 2.13 -8.16 4.16
CA LEU A 162 0.75 -8.53 4.52
C LEU A 162 0.60 -10.04 4.72
N ASN A 163 1.25 -10.86 3.88
CA ASN A 163 1.28 -12.31 4.05
C ASN A 163 2.05 -12.74 5.32
N GLN A 164 3.14 -12.05 5.67
CA GLN A 164 3.85 -12.28 6.93
C GLN A 164 2.98 -11.96 8.15
N GLN A 165 2.26 -10.83 8.12
CA GLN A 165 1.31 -10.44 9.18
C GLN A 165 0.16 -11.45 9.31
N LEU A 166 -0.39 -11.94 8.18
CA LEU A 166 -1.45 -12.95 8.17
C LEU A 166 -0.96 -14.27 8.80
N ALA A 167 0.25 -14.72 8.46
CA ALA A 167 0.84 -15.93 9.03
C ALA A 167 1.11 -15.80 10.54
N GLN A 168 1.56 -14.63 11.01
CA GLN A 168 1.70 -14.35 12.44
C GLN A 168 0.34 -14.37 13.15
N GLN A 169 -0.68 -13.72 12.59
CA GLN A 169 -2.02 -13.68 13.17
C GLN A 169 -2.68 -15.07 13.22
N GLN A 170 -2.40 -15.94 12.24
CA GLN A 170 -2.82 -17.35 12.26
C GLN A 170 -2.16 -18.11 13.42
N LEU A 171 -0.84 -17.98 13.60
CA LEU A 171 -0.11 -18.60 14.71
C LEU A 171 -0.61 -18.10 16.08
N GLU A 172 -0.87 -16.81 16.24
CA GLU A 172 -1.46 -16.23 17.45
C GLU A 172 -2.90 -16.75 17.69
N SER A 173 -3.68 -16.97 16.62
CA SER A 173 -5.02 -17.60 16.71
C SER A 173 -4.96 -19.08 17.12
N GLU A 174 -3.93 -19.82 16.70
CA GLU A 174 -3.73 -21.22 17.11
C GLU A 174 -3.25 -21.32 18.56
N GLN A 175 -2.29 -20.47 18.96
CA GLN A 175 -1.83 -20.39 20.35
C GLN A 175 -2.96 -20.01 21.31
N THR A 176 -3.79 -19.02 20.96
CA THR A 176 -4.93 -18.61 21.81
C THR A 176 -6.02 -19.68 21.89
N LYS A 177 -6.25 -20.50 20.85
CA LYS A 177 -7.12 -21.68 20.94
C LYS A 177 -6.56 -22.74 21.88
N ALA A 178 -5.28 -23.09 21.75
CA ALA A 178 -4.63 -24.07 22.64
C ALA A 178 -4.64 -23.63 24.11
N LEU A 179 -4.47 -22.33 24.38
CA LEU A 179 -4.63 -21.74 25.72
C LEU A 179 -6.09 -21.79 26.21
N LEU A 180 -7.08 -21.58 25.33
CA LEU A 180 -8.50 -21.70 25.67
C LEU A 180 -8.88 -23.14 26.04
N ASP A 181 -8.39 -24.13 25.28
CA ASP A 181 -8.72 -25.53 25.48
C ASP A 181 -8.02 -26.12 26.72
N THR A 182 -6.75 -25.80 26.96
CA THR A 182 -6.08 -26.15 28.23
C THR A 182 -6.72 -25.46 29.45
N ALA A 183 -7.24 -24.23 29.31
CA ALA A 183 -8.02 -23.58 30.36
C ALA A 183 -9.37 -24.27 30.61
N ARG A 184 -10.04 -24.79 29.57
CA ARG A 184 -11.28 -25.58 29.69
C ARG A 184 -11.03 -26.88 30.46
N GLU A 185 -9.98 -27.63 30.11
CA GLU A 185 -9.59 -28.85 30.83
C GLU A 185 -9.31 -28.59 32.32
N GLN A 186 -8.63 -27.49 32.64
CA GLN A 186 -8.40 -27.08 34.03
C GLN A 186 -9.69 -26.74 34.77
N ILE A 187 -10.63 -26.03 34.13
CA ILE A 187 -11.94 -25.71 34.72
C ILE A 187 -12.76 -26.99 34.96
N GLU A 188 -12.74 -27.94 34.03
CA GLU A 188 -13.45 -29.22 34.19
C GLU A 188 -12.85 -30.06 35.34
N GLY A 189 -11.52 -30.20 35.39
CA GLY A 189 -10.83 -30.89 36.48
C GLY A 189 -11.04 -30.24 37.87
N LEU A 190 -11.09 -28.91 37.94
CA LEU A 190 -11.43 -28.17 39.16
C LEU A 190 -12.90 -28.37 39.56
N SER A 191 -13.82 -28.41 38.59
CA SER A 191 -15.25 -28.66 38.81
C SER A 191 -15.51 -30.08 39.34
N GLU A 192 -14.83 -31.09 38.76
CA GLU A 192 -14.79 -32.45 39.29
C GLU A 192 -14.24 -32.50 40.73
N SER A 193 -13.12 -31.85 40.98
CA SER A 193 -12.49 -31.80 42.32
C SER A 193 -13.43 -31.18 43.36
N SER A 194 -14.04 -30.04 43.03
CA SER A 194 -15.04 -29.36 43.88
C SER A 194 -16.26 -30.26 44.15
N LYS A 195 -16.77 -30.96 43.13
CA LYS A 195 -17.88 -31.91 43.27
C LYS A 195 -17.54 -33.09 44.19
N ARG A 196 -16.33 -33.66 44.07
CA ARG A 196 -15.81 -34.72 44.95
C ARG A 196 -15.63 -34.22 46.39
N GLN A 197 -15.10 -33.01 46.58
CA GLN A 197 -14.99 -32.36 47.90
C GLN A 197 -16.37 -32.14 48.54
N GLN A 198 -17.34 -31.62 47.80
CA GLN A 198 -18.70 -31.39 48.29
C GLN A 198 -19.41 -32.70 48.69
N GLN A 199 -19.16 -33.79 47.96
CA GLN A 199 -19.64 -35.13 48.33
C GLN A 199 -18.99 -35.63 49.63
N SER A 200 -17.67 -35.48 49.77
CA SER A 200 -16.93 -35.86 50.99
C SER A 200 -17.41 -35.06 52.22
N ILE A 201 -17.54 -33.73 52.10
CA ILE A 201 -18.11 -32.86 53.14
C ILE A 201 -19.52 -33.35 53.53
N SER A 202 -20.37 -33.67 52.53
CA SER A 202 -21.72 -34.18 52.77
C SER A 202 -21.75 -35.54 53.49
N GLN A 203 -20.74 -36.41 53.27
CA GLN A 203 -20.59 -37.67 53.98
C GLN A 203 -20.14 -37.44 55.43
N LEU A 204 -19.06 -36.68 55.63
CA LEU A 204 -18.52 -36.34 56.95
C LEU A 204 -19.54 -35.60 57.84
N THR A 205 -20.39 -34.74 57.26
CA THR A 205 -21.49 -34.09 57.99
C THR A 205 -22.53 -35.09 58.49
N ARG A 206 -22.86 -36.14 57.71
CA ARG A 206 -23.78 -37.22 58.12
C ARG A 206 -23.16 -38.11 59.19
N GLU A 207 -21.89 -38.49 59.02
CA GLU A 207 -21.14 -39.28 59.99
C GLU A 207 -21.04 -38.56 61.34
N LYS A 208 -20.70 -37.27 61.33
CA LYS A 208 -20.70 -36.43 62.54
C LYS A 208 -22.08 -36.36 63.21
N ALA A 209 -23.17 -36.28 62.44
CA ALA A 209 -24.51 -36.28 63.00
C ALA A 209 -24.87 -37.63 63.67
N LEU A 210 -24.50 -38.75 63.06
CA LEU A 210 -24.67 -40.09 63.64
C LEU A 210 -23.81 -40.28 64.90
N LEU A 211 -22.56 -39.84 64.88
CA LEU A 211 -21.66 -39.93 66.04
C LEU A 211 -22.17 -39.07 67.20
N ASN A 212 -22.66 -37.86 66.94
CA ASN A 212 -23.33 -37.02 67.95
C ASN A 212 -24.55 -37.75 68.55
N GLN A 213 -25.39 -38.39 67.73
CA GLN A 213 -26.54 -39.16 68.21
C GLN A 213 -26.11 -40.37 69.08
N GLN A 214 -25.01 -41.03 68.73
CA GLN A 214 -24.42 -42.09 69.57
C GLN A 214 -23.90 -41.54 70.90
N ILE A 215 -23.22 -40.39 70.90
CA ILE A 215 -22.73 -39.73 72.13
C ILE A 215 -23.90 -39.41 73.06
N GLU A 216 -25.01 -38.85 72.55
CA GLU A 216 -26.21 -38.61 73.37
C GLU A 216 -26.82 -39.91 73.90
N SER A 217 -26.86 -40.98 73.11
CA SER A 217 -27.32 -42.29 73.57
C SER A 217 -26.42 -42.89 74.67
N TYR A 218 -25.10 -42.73 74.56
CA TYR A 218 -24.17 -43.19 75.61
C TYR A 218 -24.28 -42.32 76.88
N ASN A 219 -24.45 -41.00 76.74
CA ASN A 219 -24.70 -40.10 77.87
C ASN A 219 -25.98 -40.50 78.63
N GLN A 220 -27.06 -40.84 77.92
CA GLN A 220 -28.29 -41.35 78.53
C GLN A 220 -28.08 -42.68 79.27
N GLN A 221 -27.36 -43.63 78.66
CA GLN A 221 -27.03 -44.92 79.29
C GLN A 221 -26.15 -44.77 80.55
N LEU A 222 -25.21 -43.82 80.54
CA LEU A 222 -24.39 -43.50 81.71
C LEU A 222 -25.20 -42.85 82.83
N LEU A 223 -26.19 -42.01 82.49
CA LEU A 223 -27.12 -41.42 83.47
C LEU A 223 -28.04 -42.48 84.10
N THR A 224 -28.59 -43.41 83.32
CA THR A 224 -29.40 -44.51 83.88
C THR A 224 -28.55 -45.44 84.75
N LEU A 225 -27.39 -45.88 84.26
CA LEU A 225 -26.49 -46.77 85.03
C LEU A 225 -26.01 -46.14 86.34
N LYS A 226 -25.81 -44.81 86.37
CA LYS A 226 -25.52 -44.07 87.61
C LYS A 226 -26.70 -44.05 88.58
N GLY A 227 -27.93 -43.90 88.08
CA GLY A 227 -29.14 -43.98 88.91
C GLY A 227 -29.38 -45.39 89.47
N ASP A 228 -29.15 -46.42 88.66
CA ASP A 228 -29.20 -47.83 89.08
C ASP A 228 -28.13 -48.11 90.15
N TYR A 229 -26.90 -47.60 89.95
CA TYR A 229 -25.81 -47.74 90.92
C TYR A 229 -26.15 -47.11 92.29
N GLU A 230 -26.64 -45.86 92.33
CA GLU A 230 -27.07 -45.23 93.59
C GLU A 230 -28.24 -45.99 94.25
N THR A 231 -29.15 -46.56 93.44
CA THR A 231 -30.27 -47.40 93.93
C THR A 231 -29.78 -48.72 94.54
N VAL A 232 -28.81 -49.38 93.90
CA VAL A 232 -28.19 -50.63 94.41
C VAL A 232 -27.36 -50.35 95.66
N LYS A 233 -26.59 -49.25 95.66
CA LYS A 233 -25.83 -48.77 96.81
C LYS A 233 -26.75 -48.47 98.01
N SER A 234 -27.85 -47.76 97.81
CA SER A 234 -28.83 -47.49 98.87
C SER A 234 -29.41 -48.77 99.47
N LYS A 235 -29.80 -49.75 98.63
CA LYS A 235 -30.26 -51.08 99.11
C LYS A 235 -29.17 -51.85 99.86
N TYR A 236 -27.92 -51.78 99.40
CA TYR A 236 -26.78 -52.38 100.10
C TYR A 236 -26.54 -51.72 101.47
N GLU A 237 -26.61 -50.39 101.53
CA GLU A 237 -26.55 -49.59 102.76
C GLU A 237 -27.70 -49.93 103.73
N GLU A 238 -28.91 -50.24 103.25
CA GLU A 238 -29.99 -50.79 104.08
C GLU A 238 -29.68 -52.19 104.63
N LEU A 239 -29.19 -53.11 103.80
CA LEU A 239 -28.88 -54.49 104.21
C LEU A 239 -27.73 -54.59 105.24
N ILE A 240 -26.76 -53.66 105.22
CA ILE A 240 -25.63 -53.66 106.17
C ILE A 240 -25.90 -52.87 107.45
N ARG A 241 -27.03 -52.15 107.59
CA ARG A 241 -27.40 -51.53 108.87
C ARG A 241 -27.57 -52.64 109.91
N PRO A 242 -26.91 -52.56 111.09
CA PRO A 242 -27.00 -53.60 112.11
C PRO A 242 -28.45 -53.79 112.57
N ALA A 243 -28.83 -54.97 113.04
CA ALA A 243 -30.22 -55.21 113.48
C ALA A 243 -30.62 -54.30 114.67
N ARG A 244 -31.79 -53.66 114.58
CA ARG A 244 -32.35 -52.80 115.65
C ARG A 244 -32.49 -53.57 116.95
N SER A 245 -31.83 -53.11 118.02
CA SER A 245 -31.70 -53.84 119.28
C SER A 245 -31.89 -52.94 120.50
N ALA A 246 -32.65 -53.41 121.47
CA ALA A 246 -32.90 -52.71 122.73
C ALA A 246 -31.80 -52.93 123.79
N ARG A 247 -30.81 -53.80 123.52
CA ARG A 247 -29.79 -54.21 124.49
C ARG A 247 -28.88 -53.03 124.86
N GLY A 248 -28.91 -52.61 126.12
CA GLY A 248 -28.13 -51.48 126.63
C GLY A 248 -28.68 -50.09 126.23
N LYS A 249 -29.94 -50.01 125.80
CA LYS A 249 -30.62 -48.76 125.43
C LYS A 249 -31.63 -48.33 126.50
N TYR A 250 -31.97 -47.04 126.51
CA TYR A 250 -33.00 -46.50 127.40
C TYR A 250 -34.39 -46.71 126.77
N ILE A 251 -35.19 -47.62 127.31
CA ILE A 251 -36.41 -48.12 126.65
C ILE A 251 -37.65 -47.35 127.11
N ALA A 252 -38.05 -46.34 126.35
CA ALA A 252 -39.38 -45.73 126.47
C ALA A 252 -40.42 -46.63 125.79
N GLN A 253 -41.54 -46.91 126.46
CA GLN A 253 -42.61 -47.77 125.95
C GLN A 253 -43.85 -46.93 125.64
N VAL A 254 -44.37 -47.06 124.42
CA VAL A 254 -45.58 -46.37 123.93
C VAL A 254 -46.57 -47.44 123.48
N TYR A 255 -47.74 -47.48 124.11
CA TYR A 255 -48.78 -48.46 123.89
C TYR A 255 -50.02 -47.75 123.35
N TYR A 256 -50.55 -48.15 122.20
CA TYR A 256 -51.60 -47.40 121.49
C TYR A 256 -52.80 -48.28 121.13
N VAL A 257 -54.00 -47.81 121.53
CA VAL A 257 -55.30 -48.46 121.32
C VAL A 257 -56.35 -47.40 120.97
N LYS A 258 -57.34 -47.76 120.16
CA LYS A 258 -58.47 -46.96 119.70
C LYS A 258 -59.76 -47.61 120.18
N GLY A 259 -60.27 -47.15 121.32
CA GLY A 259 -61.48 -47.69 121.96
C GLY A 259 -62.75 -46.91 121.59
N GLU A 260 -63.90 -47.38 122.07
CA GLU A 260 -65.21 -46.74 121.82
C GLU A 260 -65.28 -45.28 122.32
N SER A 261 -64.52 -44.94 123.37
CA SER A 261 -64.38 -43.57 123.89
C SER A 261 -63.22 -42.78 123.27
N GLY A 262 -62.61 -43.26 122.17
CA GLY A 262 -61.56 -42.57 121.42
C GLY A 262 -60.15 -43.17 121.56
N ASN A 263 -59.16 -42.41 121.07
CA ASN A 263 -57.75 -42.80 121.03
C ASN A 263 -57.09 -42.74 122.41
N VAL A 264 -56.55 -43.87 122.87
CA VAL A 264 -55.87 -44.03 124.16
C VAL A 264 -54.41 -44.38 123.92
N ILE A 265 -53.50 -43.45 124.28
CA ILE A 265 -52.06 -43.73 124.30
C ILE A 265 -51.61 -43.88 125.76
N ARG A 266 -50.86 -44.94 126.02
CA ARG A 266 -50.28 -45.30 127.32
C ARG A 266 -48.77 -45.25 127.22
N TYR A 267 -48.13 -44.51 128.11
CA TYR A 267 -46.68 -44.28 128.12
C TYR A 267 -46.05 -44.84 129.40
N LYS A 268 -44.85 -45.40 129.28
CA LYS A 268 -44.04 -45.86 130.41
C LYS A 268 -42.56 -45.72 130.11
N GLN A 269 -41.80 -45.07 130.99
CA GLN A 269 -40.34 -44.97 130.88
C GLN A 269 -39.62 -45.71 132.03
N PRO A 270 -38.31 -46.00 131.91
CA PRO A 270 -37.51 -46.60 132.98
C PRO A 270 -37.55 -45.77 134.26
N GLY A 271 -38.23 -46.30 135.29
CA GLY A 271 -38.49 -45.63 136.57
C GLY A 271 -39.98 -45.60 136.94
N ASP A 272 -40.87 -45.57 135.94
CA ASP A 272 -42.32 -45.59 136.17
C ASP A 272 -42.77 -46.98 136.66
N ARG A 273 -43.66 -47.01 137.67
CA ARG A 273 -44.27 -48.28 138.15
C ARG A 273 -45.24 -48.85 137.13
N ASP A 274 -46.15 -48.03 136.61
CA ASP A 274 -47.24 -48.43 135.73
C ASP A 274 -47.34 -47.52 134.49
N PHE A 275 -48.18 -47.89 133.52
CA PHE A 275 -48.41 -47.08 132.33
C PHE A 275 -49.30 -45.88 132.64
N SER A 276 -48.83 -44.67 132.31
CA SER A 276 -49.61 -43.43 132.36
C SER A 276 -50.40 -43.26 131.07
N THR A 277 -51.71 -42.98 131.14
CA THR A 277 -52.48 -42.57 129.95
C THR A 277 -52.19 -41.10 129.65
N LEU A 278 -51.81 -40.77 128.41
CA LEU A 278 -51.38 -39.45 127.96
C LEU A 278 -51.91 -39.17 126.55
N SER A 279 -51.98 -37.89 126.16
CA SER A 279 -52.20 -37.50 124.76
C SER A 279 -50.95 -37.71 123.90
N LEU A 280 -51.12 -37.74 122.57
CA LEU A 280 -49.99 -37.86 121.62
C LEU A 280 -49.00 -36.70 121.78
N ALA A 281 -49.47 -35.47 121.99
CA ALA A 281 -48.61 -34.30 122.16
C ALA A 281 -47.74 -34.39 123.43
N GLU A 282 -48.29 -34.91 124.54
CA GLU A 282 -47.52 -35.16 125.76
C GLU A 282 -46.50 -36.30 125.58
N VAL A 283 -46.85 -37.34 124.83
CA VAL A 283 -45.92 -38.44 124.50
C VAL A 283 -44.79 -37.96 123.60
N GLU A 284 -45.09 -37.19 122.54
CA GLU A 284 -44.05 -36.55 121.71
C GLU A 284 -43.19 -35.58 122.53
N THR A 285 -43.76 -34.85 123.49
CA THR A 285 -43.01 -33.96 124.39
C THR A 285 -42.05 -34.73 125.31
N ARG A 286 -42.51 -35.82 125.94
CA ARG A 286 -41.66 -36.69 126.77
C ARG A 286 -40.59 -37.39 125.94
N LEU A 287 -40.92 -37.91 124.76
CA LEU A 287 -39.95 -38.50 123.84
C LEU A 287 -38.94 -37.47 123.33
N ALA A 288 -39.36 -36.21 123.06
CA ALA A 288 -38.46 -35.12 122.70
C ALA A 288 -37.55 -34.66 123.86
N GLN A 289 -37.98 -34.82 125.11
CA GLN A 289 -37.12 -34.66 126.28
C GLN A 289 -36.10 -35.79 126.38
N LEU A 290 -36.54 -37.05 126.43
CA LEU A 290 -35.66 -38.22 126.45
C LEU A 290 -34.71 -38.26 125.25
N LYS A 291 -35.11 -37.70 124.09
CA LYS A 291 -34.26 -37.60 122.91
C LYS A 291 -33.09 -36.62 123.11
N ARG A 292 -33.31 -35.51 123.81
CA ARG A 292 -32.26 -34.57 124.20
C ARG A 292 -31.35 -35.15 125.30
N GLU A 293 -31.91 -35.91 126.22
CA GLU A 293 -31.20 -36.50 127.37
C GLU A 293 -30.40 -37.77 127.01
N HIS A 294 -30.87 -38.56 126.03
CA HIS A 294 -30.29 -39.88 125.70
C HIS A 294 -29.91 -40.06 124.22
N GLY A 295 -30.28 -39.16 123.30
CA GLY A 295 -29.71 -39.06 121.95
C GLY A 295 -29.71 -40.35 121.12
N LYS A 296 -28.51 -40.92 120.89
CA LYS A 296 -28.30 -42.19 120.16
C LYS A 296 -28.48 -43.45 121.04
N ASN A 297 -29.02 -43.29 122.27
CA ASN A 297 -29.34 -44.38 123.20
C ASN A 297 -30.83 -44.52 123.56
N LEU A 298 -31.72 -43.63 123.08
CA LEU A 298 -33.17 -43.77 123.27
C LEU A 298 -33.74 -44.88 122.36
N TYR A 299 -34.34 -45.90 122.95
CA TYR A 299 -35.12 -46.92 122.24
C TYR A 299 -36.61 -46.70 122.49
N VAL A 300 -37.39 -46.49 121.43
CA VAL A 300 -38.86 -46.35 121.51
C VAL A 300 -39.49 -47.70 121.19
N LYS A 301 -39.94 -48.41 122.22
CA LYS A 301 -40.71 -49.66 122.10
C LYS A 301 -42.18 -49.33 121.92
N ILE A 302 -42.62 -49.30 120.67
CA ILE A 302 -44.04 -49.14 120.34
C ILE A 302 -44.73 -50.52 120.46
N ILE A 303 -45.89 -50.55 121.08
CA ILE A 303 -46.69 -51.74 121.36
C ILE A 303 -48.11 -51.47 120.88
N ILE A 304 -48.57 -52.25 119.91
CA ILE A 304 -49.94 -52.19 119.37
C ILE A 304 -50.50 -53.61 119.55
N PRO A 305 -51.50 -53.82 120.42
CA PRO A 305 -52.07 -55.14 120.62
C PRO A 305 -53.04 -55.51 119.48
N GLU A 306 -53.41 -56.79 119.40
CA GLU A 306 -54.29 -57.32 118.34
C GLU A 306 -55.72 -56.76 118.42
N ASP A 307 -56.19 -56.41 119.62
CA ASP A 307 -57.46 -55.76 119.91
C ASP A 307 -57.40 -54.21 119.83
N SER A 308 -56.33 -53.65 119.26
CA SER A 308 -56.08 -52.20 119.26
C SER A 308 -57.09 -51.33 118.51
N GLY A 309 -57.95 -51.89 117.66
CA GLY A 309 -58.92 -51.13 116.85
C GLY A 309 -58.32 -50.25 115.74
N LEU A 310 -57.02 -50.40 115.46
CA LEU A 310 -56.28 -49.60 114.48
C LEU A 310 -56.16 -50.31 113.13
N THR A 311 -56.25 -49.56 112.04
CA THR A 311 -55.88 -50.08 110.71
C THR A 311 -54.36 -50.18 110.57
N TYR A 312 -53.89 -51.04 109.65
CA TYR A 312 -52.45 -51.19 109.37
C TYR A 312 -51.76 -49.86 109.04
N ASN A 313 -52.41 -48.99 108.26
CA ASN A 313 -51.85 -47.68 107.90
C ASN A 313 -51.76 -46.73 109.12
N GLU A 314 -52.82 -46.63 109.93
CA GLU A 314 -52.79 -45.83 111.17
C GLU A 314 -51.69 -46.32 112.13
N ALA A 315 -51.57 -47.64 112.29
CA ALA A 315 -50.53 -48.27 113.12
C ALA A 315 -49.11 -47.99 112.57
N TRP A 316 -48.92 -48.10 111.25
CA TRP A 316 -47.62 -47.91 110.61
C TRP A 316 -47.19 -46.44 110.56
N GLU A 317 -48.10 -45.50 110.30
CA GLU A 317 -47.81 -44.06 110.35
C GLU A 317 -47.52 -43.59 111.79
N PHE A 318 -48.28 -44.07 112.78
CA PHE A 318 -47.98 -43.84 114.19
C PHE A 318 -46.61 -44.40 114.59
N MET A 319 -46.30 -45.63 114.17
CA MET A 319 -44.98 -46.22 114.40
C MET A 319 -43.87 -45.43 113.73
N ARG A 320 -43.99 -45.13 112.43
CA ARG A 320 -42.95 -44.46 111.65
C ARG A 320 -42.71 -43.03 112.13
N SER A 321 -43.75 -42.27 112.44
CA SER A 321 -43.62 -40.89 112.91
C SER A 321 -42.86 -40.80 114.24
N LEU A 322 -43.18 -41.66 115.22
CA LEU A 322 -42.45 -41.70 116.50
C LEU A 322 -41.04 -42.30 116.36
N LEU A 323 -40.87 -43.37 115.58
CA LEU A 323 -39.56 -44.01 115.39
C LEU A 323 -38.57 -43.10 114.68
N VAL A 324 -38.96 -42.48 113.54
CA VAL A 324 -38.07 -41.58 112.77
C VAL A 324 -37.70 -40.33 113.57
N LYS A 325 -38.64 -39.74 114.34
CA LYS A 325 -38.35 -38.55 115.17
C LYS A 325 -37.43 -38.85 116.36
N TYR A 326 -37.59 -40.00 117.03
CA TYR A 326 -37.05 -40.19 118.39
C TYR A 326 -36.18 -41.44 118.57
N ASP A 327 -36.46 -42.56 117.92
CA ASP A 327 -35.74 -43.82 118.15
C ASP A 327 -34.30 -43.76 117.60
N TYR A 328 -33.33 -44.31 118.35
CA TYR A 328 -31.91 -44.26 117.97
C TYR A 328 -31.59 -44.89 116.60
N TYR A 329 -32.45 -45.78 116.09
CA TYR A 329 -32.15 -46.58 114.91
C TYR A 329 -32.42 -45.86 113.58
N TYR A 330 -33.39 -44.95 113.58
CA TYR A 330 -33.85 -44.23 112.38
C TYR A 330 -33.26 -42.81 112.32
N GLN A 331 -32.04 -42.66 112.84
CA GLN A 331 -31.35 -41.40 113.06
C GLN A 331 -29.92 -41.52 112.56
N GLU A 332 -29.68 -40.93 111.40
CA GLU A 332 -28.38 -40.96 110.71
C GLU A 332 -27.37 -40.03 111.43
#